data_AF-A0A7C0UQU2-F1
#
_entry.id   AF-A0A7C0UQU2-F1
#
_cell.length_a   1.000
_cell.length_b   1.000
_cell.length_c   1.000
_cell.angle_alpha   90.00
_cell.angle_beta   90.00
_cell.angle_gamma   90.00
#
_symmetry.space_group_name_H-M   'P 1'
#
loop_
_entity.id
_entity.type
_entity.pdbx_description
1 polymer ?
#
loop_
_entity_poly.entity_id
_entity_poly.type
_entity_poly.pdbx_seq_one_letter_code
_entity_poly.pdbx_strand_id
1 'polypeptide(L)'
;LDFDPEYLEVVEVTPGDFLKQGEVNVTVTPEIDKENGKLKMTVERDAEKGVSGEGVVFRVRFKALKDGGVKISLTRFTGYDSENKPMNFLLSEKVIKITLLMGDINEDGKVDSSDLMIFAQAFGSEEGDPNWNEKCDFNGDGKVDTEDLLLLAQNFGNVAP
;
A
#
# COMPACT_ATOMS: atom_id res chain seq x y z
N LEU A 1 -14.87 -2.25 -1.01
CA LEU A 1 -13.69 -3.12 -0.93
C LEU A 1 -13.45 -3.34 0.54
N ASP A 2 -13.38 -4.60 0.95
CA ASP A 2 -13.10 -4.97 2.33
C ASP A 2 -11.65 -5.47 2.41
N PHE A 3 -10.95 -5.06 3.47
CA PHE A 3 -9.56 -5.40 3.79
C PHE A 3 -9.43 -5.62 5.30
N ASP A 4 -8.32 -6.20 5.74
CA ASP A 4 -8.03 -6.38 7.17
C ASP A 4 -7.17 -5.20 7.68
N PRO A 5 -7.70 -4.34 8.57
CA PRO A 5 -6.97 -3.17 9.05
C PRO A 5 -5.83 -3.52 10.01
N GLU A 6 -5.73 -4.77 10.50
CA GLU A 6 -4.55 -5.24 11.24
C GLU A 6 -3.34 -5.43 10.31
N TYR A 7 -3.58 -5.69 9.03
CA TYR A 7 -2.53 -6.02 8.05
C TYR A 7 -2.28 -4.90 7.04
N LEU A 8 -3.27 -4.05 6.76
CA LEU A 8 -3.23 -3.10 5.66
C LEU A 8 -3.82 -1.75 6.06
N GLU A 9 -3.16 -0.68 5.62
CA GLU A 9 -3.71 0.68 5.66
C GLU A 9 -3.86 1.22 4.23
N VAL A 10 -5.02 1.77 3.88
CA VAL A 10 -5.20 2.47 2.60
C VAL A 10 -4.43 3.80 2.63
N VAL A 11 -3.46 3.95 1.73
CA VAL A 11 -2.63 5.16 1.59
C VAL A 11 -3.18 6.08 0.52
N GLU A 12 -3.59 5.52 -0.61
CA GLU A 12 -3.95 6.29 -1.79
C GLU A 12 -4.99 5.56 -2.63
N VAL A 13 -5.92 6.31 -3.22
CA VAL A 13 -6.81 5.81 -4.27
C VAL A 13 -6.70 6.74 -5.47
N THR A 14 -6.34 6.20 -6.63
CA THR A 14 -6.16 6.99 -7.86
C THR A 14 -7.04 6.44 -9.00
N PRO A 15 -7.49 7.30 -9.93
CA PRO A 15 -8.18 6.83 -11.13
C PRO A 15 -7.20 6.08 -12.03
N GLY A 16 -7.65 4.93 -12.54
CA GLY A 16 -6.96 4.24 -13.60
C GLY A 16 -7.21 4.88 -14.97
N ASP A 17 -6.56 4.35 -15.99
CA ASP A 17 -6.56 4.97 -17.31
C ASP A 17 -7.81 4.64 -18.12
N PHE A 18 -8.56 3.60 -17.76
CA PHE A 18 -9.73 3.14 -18.50
C PHE A 18 -10.79 4.25 -18.65
N LEU A 19 -11.08 4.96 -17.55
CA LEU A 19 -12.09 6.02 -17.54
C LEU A 19 -11.55 7.38 -18.01
N LYS A 20 -10.25 7.52 -18.29
CA LYS A 20 -9.64 8.77 -18.78
C LYS A 20 -9.59 8.88 -20.30
N GLN A 21 -10.03 7.85 -21.02
CA GLN A 21 -10.00 7.83 -22.48
C GLN A 21 -10.73 9.03 -23.09
N GLY A 22 -10.14 9.68 -24.10
CA GLY A 22 -10.71 10.87 -24.72
C GLY A 22 -10.48 12.17 -23.93
N GLU A 23 -9.43 12.23 -23.11
CA GLU A 23 -8.96 13.44 -22.39
C GLU A 23 -10.05 14.11 -21.55
N VAL A 24 -10.82 13.30 -20.81
CA VAL A 24 -11.89 13.77 -19.94
C VAL A 24 -11.46 13.77 -18.48
N ASN A 25 -12.13 14.61 -17.68
CA ASN A 25 -11.93 14.62 -16.25
C ASN A 25 -12.55 13.37 -15.61
N VAL A 26 -11.80 12.77 -14.69
CA VAL A 26 -12.26 11.65 -13.86
C VAL A 26 -12.05 12.01 -12.41
N THR A 27 -13.14 12.01 -11.64
CA THR A 27 -13.12 12.27 -10.21
C THR A 27 -13.16 10.95 -9.45
N VAL A 28 -12.31 10.82 -8.43
CA VAL A 28 -12.34 9.71 -7.49
C VAL A 28 -12.60 10.24 -6.10
N THR A 29 -13.64 9.73 -5.46
CA THR A 29 -14.03 10.11 -4.10
C THR A 29 -13.96 8.88 -3.20
N PRO A 30 -12.86 8.68 -2.46
CA PRO A 30 -12.73 7.58 -1.50
C PRO A 30 -13.36 7.94 -0.15
N GLU A 31 -14.02 6.96 0.47
CA GLU A 31 -14.50 6.96 1.85
C GLU A 31 -13.88 5.74 2.55
N ILE A 32 -13.01 5.98 3.54
CA ILE A 32 -12.26 4.94 4.24
C ILE A 32 -12.78 4.81 5.68
N ASP A 33 -13.28 3.63 6.01
CA ASP A 33 -13.58 3.19 7.38
C ASP A 33 -12.42 2.31 7.84
N LYS A 34 -11.45 2.93 8.53
CA LYS A 34 -10.24 2.26 9.00
C LYS A 34 -10.54 1.24 10.10
N GLU A 35 -11.54 1.50 10.95
CA GLU A 35 -11.88 0.62 12.06
C GLU A 35 -12.47 -0.70 11.58
N ASN A 36 -13.32 -0.66 10.55
CA ASN A 36 -13.99 -1.84 10.02
C ASN A 36 -13.35 -2.40 8.76
N GLY A 37 -12.23 -1.85 8.30
CA GLY A 37 -11.51 -2.34 7.12
C GLY A 37 -12.31 -2.19 5.83
N LYS A 38 -13.00 -1.05 5.64
CA LYS A 38 -13.81 -0.81 4.44
C LYS A 38 -13.34 0.40 3.67
N LEU A 39 -13.23 0.22 2.35
CA LEU A 39 -13.03 1.28 1.38
C LEU A 39 -14.24 1.32 0.45
N LYS A 40 -15.03 2.39 0.54
CA LYS A 40 -16.04 2.76 -0.46
C LYS A 40 -15.43 3.82 -1.36
N MET A 41 -15.71 3.73 -2.67
CA MET A 41 -15.22 4.71 -3.62
C MET A 41 -16.26 4.98 -4.70
N THR A 42 -16.32 6.23 -5.12
CA THR A 42 -17.05 6.65 -6.31
C THR A 42 -16.02 7.07 -7.35
N VAL A 43 -16.14 6.55 -8.58
CA VAL A 43 -15.34 6.99 -9.72
C VAL A 43 -16.29 7.52 -10.77
N GLU A 44 -16.17 8.81 -11.08
CA GLU A 44 -17.07 9.53 -11.97
C GLU A 44 -16.29 10.07 -13.17
N ARG A 45 -16.84 9.84 -14.37
CA ARG A 45 -16.29 10.33 -15.63
C ARG A 45 -17.19 11.46 -16.12
N ASP A 46 -16.61 12.64 -16.29
CA ASP A 46 -17.32 13.82 -16.81
C ASP A 46 -17.30 13.82 -18.35
N ALA A 47 -18.21 13.07 -18.95
CA ALA A 47 -18.31 12.95 -20.41
C ALA A 47 -19.71 12.52 -20.88
N GLU A 48 -20.13 12.99 -22.06
CA GLU A 48 -21.39 12.56 -22.69
C GLU A 48 -21.34 11.12 -23.22
N LYS A 49 -20.15 10.64 -23.59
CA LYS A 49 -19.94 9.28 -24.12
C LYS A 49 -19.25 8.40 -23.09
N GLY A 50 -19.73 7.16 -22.99
CA GLY A 50 -19.08 6.10 -22.23
C GLY A 50 -17.76 5.66 -22.85
N VAL A 51 -17.12 4.68 -22.19
CA VAL A 51 -15.89 4.03 -22.67
C VAL A 51 -16.13 2.54 -22.87
N SER A 52 -15.30 1.89 -23.69
CA SER A 52 -15.37 0.46 -23.95
C SER A 52 -13.96 -0.13 -24.02
N GLY A 53 -13.86 -1.46 -23.99
CA GLY A 53 -12.59 -2.18 -23.97
C GLY A 53 -12.20 -2.64 -22.56
N GLU A 54 -10.90 -2.84 -22.35
CA GLU A 54 -10.34 -3.35 -21.10
C GLU A 54 -9.32 -2.35 -20.53
N GLY A 55 -9.21 -2.28 -19.21
CA GLY A 55 -8.24 -1.43 -18.55
C GLY A 55 -8.48 -1.30 -17.05
N VAL A 56 -7.62 -0.51 -16.40
CA VAL A 56 -7.71 -0.24 -14.97
C VAL A 56 -8.71 0.89 -14.72
N VAL A 57 -9.71 0.65 -13.86
CA VAL A 57 -10.71 1.65 -13.46
C VAL A 57 -10.17 2.55 -12.34
N PHE A 58 -9.53 1.96 -11.34
CA PHE A 58 -8.92 2.64 -10.20
C PHE A 58 -7.74 1.81 -9.67
N ARG A 59 -6.88 2.45 -8.89
CA ARG A 59 -5.80 1.82 -8.14
C ARG A 59 -5.94 2.17 -6.68
N VAL A 60 -5.70 1.19 -5.82
CA VAL A 60 -5.60 1.40 -4.37
C VAL A 60 -4.17 1.04 -3.97
N ARG A 61 -3.48 1.97 -3.30
CA ARG A 61 -2.19 1.70 -2.66
C ARG A 61 -2.43 1.43 -1.19
N PHE A 62 -1.90 0.31 -0.71
CA PHE A 62 -1.89 -0.03 0.70
C PHE A 62 -0.48 0.08 1.26
N LYS A 63 -0.37 0.48 2.53
CA LYS A 63 0.79 0.23 3.38
C LYS A 63 0.57 -1.10 4.09
N ALA A 64 1.58 -1.97 4.07
CA ALA A 64 1.59 -3.20 4.84
C ALA A 64 1.94 -2.91 6.30
N LEU A 65 1.19 -3.48 7.23
CA LEU A 65 1.36 -3.28 8.68
C LEU A 65 1.85 -4.54 9.39
N LYS A 66 1.55 -5.72 8.84
CA LYS A 66 1.84 -7.01 9.47
C LYS A 66 2.08 -8.11 8.44
N ASP A 67 3.00 -9.01 8.75
CA ASP A 67 3.24 -10.23 7.97
C ASP A 67 2.08 -11.20 8.00
N GLY A 68 1.74 -11.76 6.83
CA GLY A 68 0.77 -12.84 6.75
C GLY A 68 0.01 -12.91 5.44
N GLY A 69 -0.90 -13.87 5.35
CA GLY A 69 -1.87 -13.97 4.26
C GLY A 69 -3.13 -13.19 4.61
N VAL A 70 -3.39 -12.09 3.90
CA VAL A 70 -4.58 -11.27 4.10
C VAL A 70 -5.51 -11.34 2.89
N LYS A 71 -6.81 -11.38 3.15
CA LYS A 71 -7.83 -11.37 2.11
C LYS A 71 -8.26 -9.94 1.80
N ILE A 72 -8.31 -9.62 0.51
CA ILE A 72 -8.94 -8.41 -0.03
C ILE A 72 -10.12 -8.84 -0.87
N SER A 73 -11.28 -8.20 -0.68
CA SER A 73 -12.49 -8.53 -1.42
C SER A 73 -13.20 -7.29 -1.96
N LEU A 74 -13.60 -7.37 -3.23
CA LEU A 74 -14.56 -6.45 -3.81
C LEU A 74 -15.96 -7.05 -3.59
N THR A 75 -16.60 -6.71 -2.47
CA THR A 75 -17.88 -7.30 -2.04
C THR A 75 -19.11 -6.61 -2.60
N ARG A 76 -18.95 -5.39 -3.11
CA ARG A 76 -20.02 -4.64 -3.77
C ARG A 76 -19.43 -3.73 -4.83
N PHE A 77 -20.06 -3.72 -5.99
CA PHE A 77 -19.79 -2.80 -7.08
C PHE A 77 -21.10 -2.37 -7.72
N THR A 78 -21.22 -1.11 -8.09
CA THR A 78 -22.36 -0.58 -8.87
C THR A 78 -21.80 0.34 -9.93
N GLY A 79 -22.17 0.11 -11.19
CA GLY A 79 -21.76 0.94 -12.31
C GLY A 79 -22.89 1.03 -13.33
N TYR A 80 -22.85 2.08 -14.14
CA TYR A 80 -23.87 2.38 -15.14
C TYR A 80 -23.21 2.62 -16.50
N ASP A 81 -23.87 2.24 -17.58
CA ASP A 81 -23.44 2.59 -18.93
C ASP A 81 -23.81 4.04 -19.30
N SER A 82 -23.50 4.46 -20.53
CA SER A 82 -23.81 5.82 -21.01
C SER A 82 -25.31 6.09 -21.19
N GLU A 83 -26.17 5.08 -21.10
CA GLU A 83 -27.63 5.20 -21.10
C GLU A 83 -28.21 5.13 -19.67
N ASN A 84 -27.35 5.21 -18.65
CA ASN A 84 -27.67 5.10 -17.23
C ASN A 84 -28.31 3.75 -16.85
N LYS A 85 -28.01 2.68 -17.61
CA LYS A 85 -28.46 1.31 -17.28
C LYS A 85 -27.43 0.65 -16.36
N PRO A 86 -27.89 -0.04 -15.30
CA PRO A 86 -26.98 -0.73 -14.39
C PRO A 86 -26.24 -1.85 -15.12
N MET A 87 -24.93 -1.92 -14.89
CA MET A 87 -24.07 -2.98 -15.42
C MET A 87 -23.83 -4.06 -14.36
N ASN A 88 -23.72 -5.30 -14.81
CA ASN A 88 -23.35 -6.43 -13.96
C ASN A 88 -21.82 -6.49 -13.81
N PHE A 89 -21.37 -6.80 -12.60
CA PHE A 89 -19.95 -6.92 -12.29
C PHE A 89 -19.66 -8.23 -11.59
N LEU A 90 -18.49 -8.78 -11.87
CA LEU A 90 -17.96 -9.91 -11.12
C LEU A 90 -17.27 -9.39 -9.88
N LEU A 91 -17.78 -9.81 -8.73
CA LEU A 91 -17.11 -9.64 -7.46
C LEU A 91 -15.93 -10.62 -7.40
N SER A 92 -14.83 -10.18 -6.78
CA SER A 92 -13.64 -11.00 -6.65
C SER A 92 -13.07 -10.84 -5.24
N GLU A 93 -12.53 -11.93 -4.73
CA GLU A 93 -11.66 -11.93 -3.57
C GLU A 93 -10.28 -12.47 -3.95
N LYS A 94 -9.25 -12.00 -3.26
CA LYS A 94 -7.89 -12.48 -3.44
C LYS A 94 -7.19 -12.49 -2.09
N VAL A 95 -6.44 -13.55 -1.83
CA VAL A 95 -5.47 -13.57 -0.73
C VAL A 95 -4.15 -13.04 -1.25
N ILE A 96 -3.60 -12.03 -0.59
CA ILE A 96 -2.25 -11.54 -0.82
C ILE A 96 -1.36 -11.97 0.34
N LYS A 97 -0.09 -12.25 0.04
CA LYS A 97 0.93 -12.54 1.04
C LYS A 97 1.72 -11.27 1.29
N ILE A 98 1.79 -10.84 2.54
CA ILE A 98 2.62 -9.73 2.99
C ILE A 98 3.89 -10.32 3.62
N THR A 99 5.03 -9.71 3.29
CA THR A 99 6.32 -9.98 3.93
C THR A 99 7.04 -8.64 4.12
N LEU A 100 7.14 -8.23 5.37
CA LEU A 100 7.93 -7.12 5.87
C LEU A 100 9.35 -7.63 6.04
N LEU A 101 10.30 -6.84 5.56
CA LEU A 101 11.71 -7.19 5.65
C LEU A 101 12.33 -6.42 6.80
N MET A 102 12.86 -7.15 7.78
CA MET A 102 13.77 -6.56 8.75
C MET A 102 14.95 -5.93 8.00
N GLY A 103 15.23 -4.65 8.27
CA GLY A 103 16.25 -3.88 7.55
C GLY A 103 15.74 -3.03 6.38
N ASP A 104 14.48 -3.16 5.96
CA ASP A 104 13.83 -2.26 4.98
C ASP A 104 13.34 -1.00 5.73
N ILE A 105 14.28 -0.10 6.01
CA ILE A 105 14.08 1.08 6.86
C ILE A 105 13.25 2.13 6.12
N ASN A 106 13.44 2.23 4.79
CA ASN A 106 12.75 3.19 3.93
C ASN A 106 11.35 2.72 3.48
N GLU A 107 10.98 1.47 3.77
CA GLU A 107 9.71 0.81 3.43
C GLU A 107 9.45 0.71 1.92
N ASP A 108 10.50 0.53 1.10
CA ASP A 108 10.39 0.39 -0.35
C ASP A 108 10.22 -1.07 -0.84
N GLY A 109 10.23 -2.02 0.10
CA GLY A 109 10.08 -3.44 -0.15
C GLY A 109 11.41 -4.14 -0.41
N LYS A 110 12.55 -3.50 -0.15
CA LYS A 110 13.89 -4.06 -0.34
C LYS A 110 14.79 -3.69 0.83
N VAL A 111 15.82 -4.50 1.06
CA VAL A 111 16.91 -4.15 1.98
C VAL A 111 18.15 -3.90 1.15
N ASP A 112 18.49 -2.63 0.93
CA ASP A 112 19.63 -2.27 0.08
C ASP A 112 20.49 -1.13 0.64
N SER A 113 21.37 -0.57 -0.20
CA SER A 113 22.28 0.51 0.20
C SER A 113 21.57 1.76 0.71
N SER A 114 20.33 1.98 0.29
CA SER A 114 19.49 3.10 0.73
C SER A 114 19.17 2.95 2.21
N ASP A 115 18.80 1.75 2.65
CA ASP A 115 18.57 1.42 4.06
C ASP A 115 19.85 1.54 4.86
N LEU A 116 20.95 1.00 4.35
CA LEU A 116 22.26 1.12 5.00
C LEU A 116 22.67 2.60 5.20
N MET A 117 22.33 3.48 4.25
CA MET A 117 22.62 4.90 4.39
C MET A 117 21.76 5.58 5.47
N ILE A 118 20.51 5.15 5.65
CA ILE A 118 19.66 5.61 6.75
C ILE A 118 20.20 5.08 8.08
N PHE A 119 20.53 3.79 8.15
CA PHE A 119 21.12 3.15 9.32
C PHE A 119 22.41 3.85 9.76
N ALA A 120 23.30 4.17 8.82
CA ALA A 120 24.56 4.85 9.10
C ALA A 120 24.39 6.24 9.73
N GLN A 121 23.25 6.91 9.52
CA GLN A 121 22.96 8.20 10.16
C GLN A 121 22.58 8.04 11.64
N ALA A 122 21.98 6.91 12.00
CA ALA A 122 21.57 6.59 13.36
C ALA A 122 22.62 5.78 14.13
N PHE A 123 23.63 5.21 13.46
CA PHE A 123 24.62 4.35 14.08
C PHE A 123 25.35 5.00 15.26
N GLY A 124 25.41 4.28 16.38
CA GLY A 124 25.99 4.73 17.65
C GLY A 124 25.08 5.61 18.50
N SER A 125 23.81 5.81 18.12
CA SER A 125 22.82 6.51 18.93
C SER A 125 22.05 5.59 19.87
N GLU A 126 21.49 6.16 20.93
CA GLU A 126 20.54 5.52 21.85
C GLU A 126 19.25 6.34 22.00
N GLU A 127 18.22 5.75 22.62
CA GLU A 127 16.92 6.41 22.80
C GLU A 127 17.07 7.78 23.46
N GLY A 128 16.61 8.83 22.76
CA GLY A 128 16.69 10.23 23.21
C GLY A 128 17.78 11.05 22.51
N ASP A 129 18.71 10.42 21.81
CA ASP A 129 19.70 11.14 21.00
C ASP A 129 19.05 11.85 19.79
N PRO A 130 19.63 12.98 19.33
CA PRO A 130 19.08 13.71 18.18
C PRO A 130 19.03 12.92 16.87
N ASN A 131 19.92 11.94 16.70
CA ASN A 131 19.99 11.06 15.54
C ASN A 131 19.41 9.66 15.81
N TRP A 132 18.74 9.46 16.94
CA TRP A 132 18.01 8.23 17.24
C TRP A 132 16.97 7.94 16.17
N ASN A 133 16.93 6.69 15.72
CA ASN A 133 15.91 6.18 14.82
C ASN A 133 15.47 4.80 15.28
N GLU A 134 14.26 4.71 15.83
CA GLU A 134 13.66 3.46 16.31
C GLU A 134 13.61 2.35 15.25
N LYS A 135 13.58 2.71 13.96
CA LYS A 135 13.59 1.73 12.86
C LYS A 135 14.95 1.08 12.64
N CYS A 136 16.01 1.60 13.28
CA CYS A 136 17.37 1.06 13.17
C CYS A 136 17.77 0.21 14.39
N ASP A 137 16.99 0.25 15.48
CA ASP A 137 17.13 -0.65 16.64
C ASP A 137 16.31 -1.93 16.36
N PHE A 138 16.95 -2.89 15.70
CA PHE A 138 16.29 -4.11 15.24
C PHE A 138 16.19 -5.17 16.35
N ASN A 139 17.09 -5.15 17.34
CA ASN A 139 17.06 -6.07 18.48
C ASN A 139 16.19 -5.55 19.64
N GLY A 140 15.81 -4.26 19.62
CA GLY A 140 14.94 -3.60 20.59
C GLY A 140 15.62 -3.31 21.93
N ASP A 141 16.94 -3.14 21.95
CA ASP A 141 17.72 -2.94 23.19
C ASP A 141 17.90 -1.46 23.57
N GLY A 142 17.36 -0.55 22.75
CA GLY A 142 17.43 0.90 22.95
C GLY A 142 18.68 1.55 22.36
N LYS A 143 19.47 0.82 21.55
CA LYS A 143 20.67 1.31 20.88
C LYS A 143 20.65 0.95 19.40
N VAL A 144 21.37 1.71 18.60
CA VAL A 144 21.66 1.37 17.20
C VAL A 144 23.14 1.07 17.09
N ASP A 145 23.51 -0.21 17.11
CA ASP A 145 24.93 -0.60 17.14
C ASP A 145 25.29 -1.76 16.19
N THR A 146 26.43 -2.40 16.45
CA THR A 146 26.94 -3.49 15.63
C THR A 146 26.03 -4.73 15.62
N GLU A 147 25.22 -4.95 16.64
CA GLU A 147 24.25 -6.05 16.67
C GLU A 147 23.14 -5.80 15.63
N ASP A 148 22.64 -4.57 15.55
CA ASP A 148 21.66 -4.17 14.54
C ASP A 148 22.24 -4.20 13.13
N LEU A 149 23.50 -3.77 12.96
CA LEU A 149 24.17 -3.84 11.68
C LEU A 149 24.28 -5.29 11.18
N LEU A 150 24.50 -6.25 12.09
CA LEU A 150 24.54 -7.67 11.74
C LEU A 150 23.16 -8.18 11.29
N LEU A 151 22.07 -7.74 11.95
CA LEU A 151 20.70 -8.07 11.56
C LEU A 151 20.32 -7.47 10.19
N LEU A 152 20.73 -6.23 9.91
CA LEU A 152 20.59 -5.61 8.59
C LEU A 152 21.37 -6.39 7.53
N ALA A 153 22.64 -6.73 7.82
CA ALA A 153 23.49 -7.46 6.89
C ALA A 153 22.94 -8.86 6.54
N GLN A 154 22.29 -9.53 7.49
CA GLN A 154 21.62 -10.83 7.25
C GLN A 154 20.45 -10.73 6.27
N ASN A 155 19.82 -9.56 6.18
CA ASN A 155 18.69 -9.32 5.29
C ASN A 155 19.06 -8.57 4.01
N PHE A 156 20.30 -8.09 3.89
CA PHE A 156 20.74 -7.28 2.76
C PHE A 156 20.58 -8.01 1.41
N GLY A 157 19.97 -7.32 0.44
CA GLY A 157 19.64 -7.84 -0.88
C GLY A 157 18.31 -8.58 -0.96
N ASN A 158 17.59 -8.77 0.15
CA ASN A 158 16.24 -9.33 0.12
C ASN A 158 15.24 -8.32 -0.48
N VAL A 159 14.23 -8.87 -1.15
CA VAL A 159 13.13 -8.12 -1.78
C VAL A 159 11.82 -8.81 -1.41
N ALA A 160 10.83 -8.02 -0.99
CA ALA A 160 9.50 -8.51 -0.66
C ALA A 160 8.84 -9.05 -1.95
N PRO A 161 8.13 -10.19 -1.87
CA PRO A 161 7.56 -10.89 -3.03
C PRO A 161 6.40 -10.15 -3.71
#